data_AF-A0A7W9DJD4-F1
#
_entry.id   AF-A0A7W9DJD4-F1
#
_cell.length_a   1.000
_cell.length_b   1.000
_cell.length_c   1.000
_cell.angle_alpha   90.00
_cell.angle_beta   90.00
_cell.angle_gamma   90.00
#
_symmetry.space_group_name_H-M   'P 1'
#
loop_
_entity.id
_entity.type
_entity.pdbx_description
1 polymer ?
#
loop_
_entity_poly.entity_id
_entity_poly.type
_entity_poly.pdbx_seq_one_letter_code
_entity_poly.pdbx_strand_id
1 'polypeptide(L)' 'MKTVTFSFDHPVAVKVFFNCISDPQLKQDIKFLRSDEWGLLHIPIDAIPQGTWKLMLEWNYEGRDFCMERTIESTGAVL' A
#
# COMPACT_ATOMS: atom_id res chain seq x y z
N MET A 1 -5.36 -3.12 14.90
CA MET A 1 -4.49 -2.63 13.81
C MET A 1 -5.04 -3.20 12.51
N LYS A 2 -5.42 -2.35 11.55
CA LYS A 2 -6.01 -2.80 10.28
C LYS A 2 -4.93 -2.76 9.21
N THR A 3 -4.61 -3.92 8.64
CA THR A 3 -3.57 -4.06 7.61
C THR A 3 -4.16 -4.65 6.34
N VAL A 4 -3.60 -4.25 5.21
CA VAL A 4 -3.77 -4.98 3.95
C VAL A 4 -2.49 -5.76 3.70
N THR A 5 -2.64 -7.07 3.52
CA THR A 5 -1.51 -7.96 3.25
C THR A 5 -1.46 -8.29 1.76
N PHE A 6 -0.28 -8.18 1.18
CA PHE A 6 0.03 -8.64 -0.16
C PHE A 6 1.01 -9.80 -0.06
N SER A 7 0.79 -10.85 -0.86
CA SER A 7 1.68 -12.00 -0.95
C SER A 7 2.40 -11.96 -2.28
N PHE A 8 3.71 -12.05 -2.23
CA PHE A 8 4.59 -12.15 -3.39
C PHE A 8 5.28 -13.52 -3.36
N ASP A 9 5.63 -14.06 -4.53
CA ASP A 9 6.31 -15.34 -4.62
C ASP A 9 7.78 -15.29 -4.13
N HIS A 10 8.30 -14.08 -3.87
CA HIS A 10 9.63 -13.82 -3.34
C HIS A 10 9.65 -12.50 -2.53
N PRO A 11 10.66 -12.30 -1.66
CA PRO A 11 10.85 -11.02 -0.99
C PRO A 11 11.07 -9.86 -1.99
N VAL A 12 10.43 -8.72 -1.75
CA VAL A 12 10.45 -7.55 -2.63
C VAL A 12 10.54 -6.25 -1.84
N ALA A 13 11.22 -5.26 -2.41
CA ALA A 13 11.09 -3.87 -2.00
C ALA A 13 10.01 -3.21 -2.87
N VAL A 14 9.04 -2.56 -2.24
CA VAL A 14 7.84 -2.04 -2.89
C VAL A 14 7.67 -0.55 -2.55
N LYS A 15 7.40 0.24 -3.58
CA LYS A 15 6.95 1.62 -3.46
C LYS A 15 5.42 1.62 -3.42
N VAL A 16 4.86 2.27 -2.40
CA VAL A 16 3.42 2.26 -2.11
C VAL A 16 2.88 3.70 -2.19
N PHE A 17 1.82 3.86 -2.95
CA PHE A 17 1.09 5.11 -3.10
C PHE A 17 -0.33 4.97 -2.57
N PHE A 18 -0.78 5.99 -1.84
CA PHE A 18 -2.15 6.11 -1.37
C PHE A 18 -2.79 7.29 -2.08
N ASN A 19 -3.70 7.00 -3.00
CA ASN A 19 -4.46 8.03 -3.72
C ASN A 19 -5.90 8.04 -3.21
N CYS A 20 -6.30 9.12 -2.54
CA CYS A 20 -7.67 9.23 -2.04
C CYS A 20 -8.63 9.51 -3.22
N ILE A 21 -9.57 8.60 -3.44
CA ILE A 21 -10.59 8.72 -4.50
C ILE A 21 -11.70 9.68 -4.04
N SER A 22 -12.08 9.59 -2.76
CA SER A 22 -13.16 10.41 -2.19
C SER A 22 -12.77 11.86 -1.95
N ASP A 23 -11.48 12.15 -1.77
CA ASP A 23 -10.93 13.50 -1.65
C ASP A 23 -9.54 13.58 -2.33
N PRO A 24 -9.47 13.92 -3.63
CA PRO A 24 -8.21 13.98 -4.37
C PRO A 24 -7.19 15.02 -3.86
N GLN A 25 -7.60 15.96 -3.00
CA GLN A 25 -6.66 16.92 -2.39
C GLN A 25 -5.90 16.30 -1.22
N LEU A 26 -6.43 15.21 -0.65
CA LEU A 26 -5.81 14.52 0.45
C LEU A 26 -4.62 13.68 -0.04
N LYS A 27 -3.43 14.15 0.30
CA LYS A 27 -2.17 13.51 -0.07
C LYS A 27 -1.61 12.71 1.09
N GLN A 28 -0.88 11.65 0.75
CA GLN A 28 -0.07 10.87 1.68
C GLN A 28 1.32 10.74 1.10
N ASP A 29 2.32 10.67 1.97
CA ASP A 29 3.68 10.40 1.54
C ASP A 29 3.78 9.01 0.92
N ILE A 30 4.61 8.93 -0.12
CA ILE A 30 4.99 7.64 -0.72
C ILE A 30 5.73 6.84 0.35
N LYS A 31 5.32 5.58 0.54
CA LYS A 31 5.99 4.67 1.47
C LYS A 31 6.88 3.70 0.70
N PHE A 32 8.08 3.47 1.21
CA PHE A 32 8.98 2.44 0.71
C PHE A 32 9.02 1.32 1.75
N LEU A 33 8.43 0.19 1.40
CA LEU A 33 8.28 -0.95 2.29
C LEU A 33 8.99 -2.16 1.70
N ARG A 34 9.26 -3.17 2.52
CA ARG A 34 9.83 -4.44 2.10
C ARG A 34 8.99 -5.56 2.67
N SER A 35 8.68 -6.57 1.86
CA SER A 35 8.06 -7.79 2.36
C SER A 35 9.03 -8.59 3.22
N ASP A 36 8.50 -9.43 4.10
CA ASP A 36 9.31 -10.34 4.90
C ASP A 36 9.97 -11.44 4.05
N GLU A 37 10.69 -12.34 4.72
CA GLU A 37 11.38 -13.48 4.09
C GLU A 37 10.44 -14.46 3.37
N TRP A 38 9.14 -14.43 3.69
CA TRP A 38 8.10 -15.25 3.08
C TRP A 38 7.37 -14.53 1.94
N GLY A 39 7.80 -13.31 1.60
CA GLY A 39 7.15 -12.50 0.56
C GLY A 39 5.86 -11.83 1.03
N LEU A 40 5.59 -11.75 2.34
CA LEU A 40 4.41 -11.07 2.88
C LEU A 40 4.71 -9.59 3.14
N LEU A 41 3.92 -8.72 2.52
CA LEU A 41 3.97 -7.27 2.72
C LEU A 41 2.75 -6.82 3.53
N HIS A 42 2.99 -6.32 4.73
CA HIS A 42 1.95 -5.77 5.59
C HIS A 42 1.91 -4.25 5.47
N ILE A 43 0.79 -3.72 4.94
CA ILE A 43 0.58 -2.29 4.79
C ILE A 43 -0.46 -1.83 5.82
N PRO A 44 -0.07 -1.02 6.83
CA PRO A 44 -1.03 -0.46 7.79
C PRO A 44 -1.92 0.59 7.09
N ILE A 45 -3.24 0.42 7.24
CA ILE A 45 -4.26 1.29 6.63
C ILE A 45 -5.09 2.04 7.67
N ASP A 46 -4.81 1.83 8.95
CA ASP A 46 -5.32 2.65 10.05
C ASP A 46 -4.58 3.99 10.16
N ALA A 47 -3.35 4.07 9.66
CA ALA A 47 -2.55 5.29 9.68
C ALA A 47 -2.96 6.34 8.61
N ILE A 48 -3.91 6.03 7.73
CA ILE A 48 -4.39 6.97 6.69
C ILE A 48 -5.79 7.49 7.04
N PRO A 49 -6.13 8.75 6.70
CA PRO A 49 -7.43 9.33 7.03
C PRO A 49 -8.60 8.56 6.41
N GLN A 50 -9.79 8.80 6.96
CA GLN A 50 -11.02 8.18 6.47
C GLN A 50 -11.24 8.52 5.00
N GLY A 51 -11.65 7.52 4.22
CA GLY A 51 -11.98 7.70 2.81
C GLY A 51 -11.87 6.41 2.01
N THR A 52 -12.20 6.53 0.73
CA THR A 52 -11.98 5.47 -0.26
C THR A 52 -10.65 5.74 -0.94
N TRP A 53 -9.73 4.77 -0.87
CA TRP A 53 -8.37 4.92 -1.35
C TRP A 53 -8.05 3.91 -2.43
N LYS A 54 -7.34 4.37 -3.47
CA LYS A 54 -6.65 3.51 -4.42
C LYS A 54 -5.21 3.34 -3.95
N LEU A 55 -4.89 2.13 -3.52
CA LEU A 55 -3.54 1.71 -3.20
C LEU A 55 -2.85 1.24 -4.47
N MET A 56 -1.68 1.80 -4.77
CA MET A 56 -0.85 1.38 -5.91
C MET A 56 0.50 0.93 -5.38
N LEU A 57 0.95 -0.22 -5.84
CA LEU A 57 2.23 -0.83 -5.50
C LEU A 57 3.06 -0.87 -6.79
N GLU A 58 4.31 -0.43 -6.71
CA GLU A 58 5.30 -0.55 -7.77
C GLU A 58 6.53 -1.25 -7.21
N TRP A 59 7.05 -2.25 -7.93
CA TRP A 59 8.28 -2.93 -7.55
C TRP A 59 9.06 -3.41 -8.77
N ASN A 60 10.37 -3.60 -8.60
CA ASN A 60 11.22 -4.21 -9.60
C ASN A 60 11.68 -5.58 -9.10
N TYR A 61 11.68 -6.56 -9.99
CA TYR A 61 12.26 -7.88 -9.74
C TYR A 61 12.94 -8.40 -11.01
N GLU A 62 14.20 -8.83 -10.88
CA GLU A 62 15.01 -9.36 -11.98
C GLU A 62 15.03 -8.44 -13.23
N GLY A 63 15.08 -7.11 -13.00
CA GLY A 63 15.13 -6.11 -14.06
C GLY A 63 13.79 -5.87 -14.76
N ARG A 64 12.68 -6.41 -14.24
CA ARG A 64 11.33 -6.14 -14.72
C ARG A 64 10.57 -5.31 -13.70
N ASP A 65 9.85 -4.32 -14.19
CA ASP A 65 8.96 -3.49 -13.39
C ASP A 65 7.55 -4.09 -13.36
N PHE A 66 6.95 -4.07 -12.18
CA PHE A 66 5.61 -4.57 -11.91
C PHE A 66 4.81 -3.52 -11.17
N CYS A 67 3.49 -3.51 -11.41
CA CYS A 67 2.56 -2.71 -10.65
C CYS A 67 1.30 -3.50 -10.29
N MET A 68 0.69 -3.13 -9.16
CA MET A 68 -0.59 -3.66 -8.71
C MET A 68 -1.42 -2.56 -8.07
N GLU A 69 -2.73 -2.62 -8.27
CA GLU A 69 -3.66 -1.67 -7.70
C GLU A 69 -4.75 -2.38 -6.88
N ARG A 70 -5.17 -1.75 -5.79
CA ARG A 70 -6.28 -2.23 -4.95
C ARG A 70 -7.05 -1.07 -4.34
N THR A 71 -8.37 -1.08 -4.47
CA THR A 71 -9.23 -0.13 -3.77
C THR A 71 -9.51 -0.63 -2.36
N ILE A 72 -9.43 0.27 -1.38
CA ILE A 72 -9.68 -0.02 0.04
C ILE A 72 -10.52 1.10 0.67
N GLU A 73 -11.24 0.75 1.73
CA GLU A 73 -11.91 1.72 2.60
C GLU A 73 -11.14 1.85 3.92
N SER A 74 -10.69 3.08 4.20
CA SER A 74 -10.17 3.46 5.50
C SER A 74 -11.27 4.13 6.32
N THR A 75 -11.42 3.68 7.56
CA THR A 75 -12.28 4.32 8.55
C THR A 75 -11.57 5.47 9.30
N GLY A 76 -10.32 5.78 8.91
CA GLY A 76 -9.47 6.74 9.60
C GLY A 76 -8.82 6.16 10.86
N ALA A 77 -7.77 6.83 11.34
CA ALA A 77 -7.26 6.59 12.67
C ALA A 77 -8.33 7.02 13.69
N VAL A 78 -8.72 6.10 14.57
CA VAL A 78 -9.48 6.47 15.78
C VAL A 78 -8.47 7.20 16.68
N LEU A 79 -8.65 8.51 16.84
CA LEU A 79 -7.91 9.33 17.79
C LEU A 79 -8.25 8.94 19.24
#